data_AF-A0A518DHB9-F1
#
_entry.id   AF-A0A518DHB9-F1
#
_cell.length_a   1.000
_cell.length_b   1.000
_cell.length_c   1.000
_cell.angle_alpha   90.00
_cell.angle_beta   90.00
_cell.angle_gamma   90.00
#
_symmetry.space_group_name_H-M   'P 1'
#
loop_
_entity.id
_entity.type
_entity.pdbx_description
1 polymer ?
#
loop_
_entity_poly.entity_id
_entity_poly.type
_entity_poly.pdbx_seq_one_letter_code
_entity_poly.pdbx_strand_id
1 'polypeptide(L)'
;MRFAIYLMRRGVINTDQFARAVEAQHDEQAPLGQLAIEEGMLTVREVFKVLRTQSDLPHDRFGDTAVEMGLLSQRQVIDLLMLQGARRRPMSELLVDLEILTPAQVNREMQAFRRGQERGGAAARRVMVENAMQHVAERACEPAATL
;
A
#
# COMPACT_ATOMS: atom_id res chain seq x y z
N MET A 1 -2.31 -5.21 -2.63
CA MET A 1 -1.87 -6.41 -1.90
C MET A 1 -2.97 -7.25 -1.22
N ARG A 2 -3.98 -6.66 -0.53
CA ARG A 2 -4.97 -7.45 0.24
C ARG A 2 -5.70 -8.55 -0.56
N PHE A 3 -6.03 -8.28 -1.82
CA PHE A 3 -6.71 -9.24 -2.68
C PHE A 3 -5.87 -10.49 -3.01
N ALA A 4 -4.60 -10.33 -3.40
CA ALA A 4 -3.73 -11.50 -3.66
C ALA A 4 -3.48 -12.34 -2.40
N ILE A 5 -3.30 -11.71 -1.24
CA ILE A 5 -3.17 -12.44 0.04
C ILE A 5 -4.45 -13.24 0.32
N TYR A 6 -5.62 -12.67 0.04
CA TYR A 6 -6.89 -13.38 0.16
C TYR A 6 -6.96 -14.59 -0.77
N LEU A 7 -6.57 -14.45 -2.04
CA LEU A 7 -6.55 -15.56 -3.00
C LEU A 7 -5.62 -16.69 -2.54
N MET A 8 -4.42 -16.33 -2.09
CA MET A 8 -3.43 -17.29 -1.58
C MET A 8 -3.95 -18.03 -0.36
N ARG A 9 -4.53 -17.31 0.62
CA ARG A 9 -5.10 -17.93 1.84
C ARG A 9 -6.27 -18.87 1.55
N ARG A 10 -6.99 -18.66 0.45
CA ARG A 10 -8.08 -19.56 0.00
C ARG A 10 -7.58 -20.70 -0.89
N GLY A 11 -6.30 -20.77 -1.21
CA GLY A 11 -5.74 -21.75 -2.13
C GLY A 11 -6.17 -21.54 -3.59
N VAL A 12 -6.67 -20.34 -3.94
CA VAL A 12 -7.02 -20.01 -5.33
C VAL A 12 -5.76 -19.83 -6.18
N ILE A 13 -4.71 -19.30 -5.55
CA ILE A 13 -3.35 -19.26 -6.10
C ILE A 13 -2.40 -19.88 -5.08
N ASN A 14 -1.32 -20.48 -5.53
CA ASN A 14 -0.26 -21.02 -4.67
C ASN A 14 0.82 -19.95 -4.37
N THR A 15 1.78 -20.30 -3.51
CA THR A 15 2.88 -19.41 -3.10
C THR A 15 3.74 -18.97 -4.29
N ASP A 16 4.04 -19.87 -5.22
CA ASP A 16 4.89 -19.57 -6.39
C ASP A 16 4.20 -18.59 -7.34
N GLN A 17 2.91 -18.79 -7.60
CA GLN A 17 2.08 -17.87 -8.38
C GLN A 17 1.95 -16.51 -7.70
N PHE A 18 1.81 -16.50 -6.37
CA PHE A 18 1.79 -15.26 -5.59
C PHE A 18 3.13 -14.52 -5.70
N ALA A 19 4.26 -15.21 -5.52
CA ALA A 19 5.59 -14.64 -5.61
C ALA A 19 5.83 -14.05 -7.01
N ARG A 20 5.56 -14.83 -8.07
CA ARG A 20 5.66 -14.37 -9.46
C ARG A 20 4.82 -13.12 -9.73
N ALA A 21 3.60 -13.04 -9.21
CA ALA A 21 2.75 -11.87 -9.39
C ALA A 21 3.25 -10.63 -8.62
N VAL A 22 3.86 -10.83 -7.45
CA VAL A 22 4.48 -9.75 -6.67
C VAL A 22 5.75 -9.23 -7.35
N GLU A 23 6.59 -10.13 -7.86
CA GLU A 23 7.78 -9.78 -8.63
C GLU A 23 7.40 -8.99 -9.89
N ALA A 24 6.47 -9.49 -10.70
CA ALA A 24 6.00 -8.78 -11.89
C ALA A 24 5.43 -7.39 -11.56
N GLN A 25 4.67 -7.26 -10.47
CA GLN A 25 4.15 -5.96 -10.03
C GLN A 25 5.26 -4.99 -9.61
N HIS A 26 6.31 -5.51 -9.00
CA HIS A 26 7.46 -4.73 -8.57
C HIS A 26 8.28 -4.25 -9.77
N ASP A 27 8.52 -5.12 -10.74
CA ASP A 27 9.32 -4.83 -11.93
C ASP A 27 8.66 -3.79 -12.85
N GLU A 28 7.32 -3.75 -12.90
CA GLU A 28 6.57 -2.70 -13.61
C GLU A 28 6.52 -1.36 -12.85
N GLN A 29 6.87 -1.34 -11.56
CA GLN A 29 6.71 -0.16 -10.74
C GLN A 29 7.79 0.89 -11.07
N ALA A 30 7.36 2.08 -11.49
CA ALA A 30 8.26 3.18 -11.78
C ALA A 30 9.16 3.52 -10.56
N PRO A 31 10.49 3.59 -10.71
CA PRO A 31 11.39 4.00 -9.63
C PRO A 31 11.12 5.44 -9.17
N LEU A 32 11.38 5.75 -7.90
CA LEU A 32 11.17 7.11 -7.35
C LEU A 32 11.95 8.18 -8.12
N GLY A 33 13.18 7.89 -8.55
CA GLY A 33 13.98 8.82 -9.33
C GLY A 33 13.36 9.16 -10.68
N GLN A 34 12.72 8.19 -11.34
CA GLN A 34 11.98 8.44 -12.59
C GLN A 34 10.77 9.35 -12.32
N LEU A 35 9.98 9.04 -11.29
CA LEU A 35 8.82 9.86 -10.92
C LEU A 35 9.24 11.29 -10.53
N ALA A 36 10.37 11.46 -9.85
CA ALA A 36 10.89 12.77 -9.49
C ALA A 36 11.25 13.62 -10.72
N ILE A 37 11.71 13.00 -11.81
CA ILE A 37 11.96 13.68 -13.09
C ILE A 37 10.64 14.09 -13.75
N GLU A 38 9.68 13.16 -13.82
CA GLU A 38 8.37 13.40 -14.44
C GLU A 38 7.58 14.51 -13.74
N GLU A 39 7.65 14.57 -12.41
CA GLU A 39 7.01 15.62 -11.60
C GLU A 39 7.83 16.92 -11.52
N GLY A 40 8.97 17.00 -12.23
CA GLY A 40 9.84 18.18 -12.25
C GLY A 40 10.52 18.51 -10.92
N MET A 41 10.55 17.56 -9.98
CA MET A 41 11.18 17.72 -8.67
C MET A 41 12.70 17.55 -8.72
N LEU A 42 13.20 16.71 -9.62
CA LEU A 42 14.62 16.49 -9.85
C LEU A 42 14.93 16.51 -11.35
N THR A 43 16.13 16.99 -11.69
CA THR A 43 16.72 16.78 -13.00
C THR A 43 17.33 15.37 -13.12
N VAL A 44 17.51 14.90 -14.36
CA VAL A 44 18.24 13.65 -14.64
C VAL A 44 19.62 13.64 -13.96
N ARG A 45 20.32 14.78 -13.98
CA ARG A 45 21.64 14.92 -13.35
C ARG A 45 21.59 14.74 -11.83
N GLU A 46 20.55 15.25 -11.17
CA GLU A 46 20.37 15.11 -9.72
C GLU A 46 20.01 13.69 -9.35
N VAL A 47 19.16 13.01 -10.14
CA VAL A 47 18.86 11.58 -9.95
C VAL A 47 20.14 10.74 -10.04
N PHE A 48 20.99 10.97 -11.04
CA PHE A 48 22.29 10.29 -11.13
C PHE A 48 23.19 10.56 -9.92
N LYS A 49 23.16 11.78 -9.38
CA LYS A 49 23.91 12.14 -8.18
C LYS A 49 23.43 11.33 -6.97
N VAL A 50 22.11 11.23 -6.77
CA VAL A 50 21.51 10.42 -5.69
C VAL A 50 21.87 8.94 -5.84
N LEU A 51 21.71 8.37 -7.04
CA LEU A 51 22.02 6.95 -7.28
C LEU A 51 23.49 6.63 -7.06
N ARG A 52 24.40 7.55 -7.42
CA ARG A 52 25.82 7.39 -7.16
C ARG A 52 26.10 7.37 -5.66
N THR A 53 25.55 8.32 -4.91
CA THR A 53 25.71 8.39 -3.45
C THR A 53 25.10 7.16 -2.76
N GLN A 54 23.94 6.69 -3.21
CA GLN A 54 23.32 5.47 -2.71
C GLN A 54 24.16 4.21 -2.97
N SER A 55 24.87 4.15 -4.11
CA SER A 55 25.73 3.01 -4.46
C SER A 55 26.93 2.87 -3.51
N ASP A 56 27.37 3.99 -2.92
CA ASP A 56 28.44 4.01 -1.91
C ASP A 56 27.92 3.57 -0.52
N LEU A 57 26.59 3.54 -0.31
CA LEU A 57 25.90 3.22 0.94
C LEU A 57 24.80 2.16 0.71
N PRO A 58 25.12 0.85 0.74
CA PRO A 58 24.26 -0.23 0.24
C PRO A 58 22.92 -0.45 0.98
N HIS A 59 22.61 0.34 2.01
CA HIS A 59 21.37 0.25 2.78
C HIS A 59 20.49 1.51 2.73
N ASP A 60 20.92 2.57 2.06
CA ASP A 60 20.11 3.77 1.95
C ASP A 60 19.05 3.65 0.87
N ARG A 61 17.88 4.21 1.17
CA ARG A 61 16.78 4.32 0.21
C ARG A 61 16.98 5.59 -0.60
N PHE A 62 16.66 5.54 -1.89
CA PHE A 62 16.75 6.71 -2.78
C PHE A 62 16.14 7.99 -2.17
N GLY A 63 14.96 7.89 -1.56
CA GLY A 63 14.28 9.03 -0.93
C GLY A 63 15.04 9.61 0.25
N ASP A 64 15.59 8.76 1.12
CA ASP A 64 16.37 9.18 2.29
C ASP A 64 17.67 9.87 1.83
N THR A 65 18.41 9.25 0.90
CA THR A 65 19.61 9.84 0.29
C THR A 65 19.31 11.20 -0.37
N ALA A 66 18.20 11.31 -1.11
CA ALA A 66 17.82 12.57 -1.75
C ALA A 66 17.49 13.68 -0.73
N VAL A 67 16.92 13.32 0.42
CA VAL A 67 16.65 14.25 1.53
C VAL A 67 17.94 14.70 2.20
N GLU A 68 18.85 13.77 2.50
CA GLU A 68 20.15 14.09 3.10
C GLU A 68 21.00 15.00 2.20
N MET A 69 20.87 14.85 0.88
CA MET A 69 21.52 15.70 -0.10
C MET A 69 20.85 17.07 -0.29
N GLY A 70 19.71 17.32 0.36
CA GLY A 70 18.92 18.54 0.21
C GLY A 70 18.25 18.70 -1.15
N LEU A 71 18.13 17.60 -1.91
CA LEU A 71 17.53 17.60 -3.26
C LEU A 71 16.01 17.39 -3.21
N LEU A 72 15.52 16.67 -2.20
CA LEU A 72 14.10 16.51 -1.93
C LEU A 72 13.80 16.85 -0.47
N SER A 73 12.58 17.30 -0.20
CA SER A 73 12.03 17.33 1.16
C SER A 73 11.35 16.00 1.49
N GLN A 74 11.20 15.69 2.78
CA GLN A 74 10.43 14.51 3.23
C GLN A 74 9.01 14.50 2.67
N ARG A 75 8.39 15.68 2.52
CA ARG A 75 7.06 15.82 1.91
C ARG A 75 7.05 15.37 0.45
N GLN A 76 8.03 15.81 -0.35
CA GLN A 76 8.13 15.40 -1.75
C GLN A 76 8.38 13.90 -1.88
N VAL A 77 9.18 13.30 -1.00
CA VAL A 77 9.36 11.83 -0.98
C VAL A 77 8.03 11.12 -0.71
N ILE A 78 7.22 11.61 0.25
CA ILE A 78 5.89 11.06 0.52
C ILE A 78 4.98 11.22 -0.70
N ASP A 79 4.97 12.38 -1.34
CA ASP A 79 4.16 12.64 -2.53
C ASP A 79 4.54 11.68 -3.68
N LEU A 80 5.85 11.44 -3.89
CA LEU A 80 6.35 10.46 -4.86
C LEU A 80 5.93 9.03 -4.51
N LEU A 81 6.00 8.62 -3.24
CA LEU A 81 5.56 7.29 -2.79
C LEU A 81 4.05 7.08 -3.00
N MET A 82 3.26 8.11 -2.74
CA MET A 82 1.82 8.09 -3.00
C MET A 82 1.52 7.97 -4.50
N LEU A 83 2.24 8.72 -5.34
CA LEU A 83 2.15 8.63 -6.79
C LEU A 83 2.57 7.24 -7.31
N GLN A 84 3.69 6.71 -6.81
CA GLN A 84 4.18 5.38 -7.14
C GLN A 84 3.18 4.28 -6.78
N GLY A 85 2.48 4.45 -5.65
CA GLY A 85 1.41 3.56 -5.22
C GLY A 85 0.15 3.68 -6.09
N ALA A 86 -0.22 4.90 -6.49
CA ALA A 86 -1.38 5.15 -7.34
C ALA A 86 -1.21 4.62 -8.78
N ARG A 87 0.03 4.69 -9.32
CA ARG A 87 0.38 4.16 -10.65
C ARG A 87 0.64 2.66 -10.65
N ARG A 88 0.73 2.02 -9.48
CA ARG A 88 0.98 0.59 -9.37
C ARG A 88 -0.17 -0.19 -10.01
N ARG A 89 0.17 -1.06 -10.94
CA ARG A 89 -0.80 -1.89 -11.67
C ARG A 89 -1.64 -2.74 -10.71
N PRO A 90 -2.98 -2.82 -10.88
CA PRO A 90 -3.83 -3.66 -10.05
C PRO A 90 -3.43 -5.14 -10.12
N MET A 91 -3.30 -5.77 -8.97
CA MET A 91 -2.94 -7.18 -8.85
C MET A 91 -3.93 -8.11 -9.57
N SER A 92 -5.21 -7.72 -9.64
CA SER A 92 -6.23 -8.45 -10.39
C SER A 92 -5.94 -8.53 -11.89
N GLU A 93 -5.36 -7.49 -12.48
CA GLU A 93 -5.00 -7.46 -13.89
C GLU A 93 -3.73 -8.26 -14.15
N LEU A 94 -2.71 -8.09 -13.29
CA LEU A 94 -1.47 -8.86 -13.37
C LEU A 94 -1.69 -10.37 -13.31
N LEU A 95 -2.60 -10.84 -12.46
CA LEU A 95 -2.92 -12.27 -12.37
C LEU A 95 -3.56 -12.81 -13.65
N VAL A 96 -4.22 -11.97 -14.44
CA VAL A 96 -4.75 -12.34 -15.76
C VAL A 96 -3.63 -12.38 -16.79
N ASP A 97 -2.82 -11.33 -16.83
CA ASP A 97 -1.68 -11.22 -17.77
C ASP A 97 -0.66 -12.34 -17.60
N LEU A 98 -0.43 -12.79 -16.36
CA LEU A 98 0.45 -13.92 -16.05
C LEU A 98 -0.21 -15.29 -16.28
N GLU A 99 -1.43 -15.31 -16.83
CA GLU A 99 -2.26 -16.50 -17.06
C GLU A 99 -2.50 -17.34 -15.80
N ILE A 100 -2.39 -16.73 -14.62
CA ILE A 100 -2.61 -17.40 -13.33
C ILE A 100 -4.12 -17.57 -13.09
N LEU A 101 -4.92 -16.56 -13.46
CA LEU A 101 -6.37 -16.60 -13.39
C LEU A 101 -6.99 -16.07 -14.68
N THR A 102 -8.12 -16.64 -15.08
CA THR A 102 -8.96 -16.05 -16.12
C THR A 102 -9.68 -14.79 -15.62
N PRO A 103 -10.09 -13.87 -16.51
CA PRO A 103 -10.91 -12.71 -16.13
C PRO A 103 -12.19 -13.11 -15.37
N ALA A 104 -12.80 -14.24 -15.74
CA ALA A 104 -13.99 -14.77 -15.08
C ALA A 104 -13.71 -15.22 -13.63
N GLN A 105 -12.57 -15.88 -13.39
CA GLN A 105 -12.15 -16.26 -12.04
C GLN A 105 -11.86 -15.02 -11.18
N VAL A 106 -11.14 -14.04 -11.73
CA VAL A 106 -10.85 -12.78 -11.03
C VAL A 106 -12.13 -12.05 -10.63
N ASN A 107 -13.10 -11.91 -11.54
CA ASN A 107 -14.37 -11.26 -11.25
C ASN A 107 -15.13 -11.99 -10.12
N ARG A 108 -15.23 -13.32 -10.21
CA ARG A 108 -15.89 -14.16 -9.18
C ARG A 108 -15.24 -13.95 -7.80
N GLU A 109 -13.93 -14.01 -7.73
CA GLU A 109 -13.19 -13.87 -6.48
C GLU A 109 -13.21 -12.43 -5.94
N MET A 110 -13.19 -11.43 -6.80
CA MET A 110 -13.35 -10.02 -6.42
C MET A 110 -14.71 -9.77 -5.76
N GLN A 111 -15.80 -10.35 -6.31
CA GLN A 111 -17.12 -10.24 -5.69
C GLN A 111 -17.16 -10.92 -4.32
N ALA A 112 -16.56 -12.11 -4.19
CA ALA A 112 -16.47 -12.81 -2.91
C ALA A 112 -15.63 -12.02 -1.89
N PHE A 113 -14.51 -11.44 -2.32
CA PHE A 113 -13.64 -10.62 -1.49
C PHE A 113 -14.36 -9.38 -0.96
N ARG A 114 -15.10 -8.65 -1.81
CA ARG A 114 -15.87 -7.46 -1.41
C ARG A 114 -16.95 -7.79 -0.38
N ARG A 115 -17.73 -8.86 -0.59
CA ARG A 115 -18.75 -9.32 0.37
C ARG A 115 -18.15 -9.66 1.74
N GLY A 116 -16.94 -10.24 1.76
CA GLY A 116 -16.21 -10.52 3.00
C GLY A 116 -15.73 -9.26 3.72
N GLN A 117 -15.27 -8.25 2.98
CA GLN A 117 -14.84 -6.95 3.52
C GLN A 117 -16.02 -6.20 4.17
N GLU A 118 -17.19 -6.21 3.55
CA GLU A 118 -18.40 -5.55 4.06
C GLU A 118 -18.87 -6.15 5.38
N ARG A 119 -18.83 -7.48 5.52
CA ARG A 119 -19.19 -8.17 6.77
C ARG A 119 -18.22 -7.87 7.91
N GLY A 120 -16.92 -7.88 7.63
CA GLY A 120 -15.88 -7.53 8.61
C GLY A 120 -15.92 -6.05 9.01
N GLY A 121 -16.18 -5.15 8.05
CA GLY A 121 -16.31 -3.71 8.29
C GLY A 121 -17.57 -3.36 9.09
N ALA A 122 -18.70 -4.02 8.82
CA ALA A 122 -19.93 -3.86 9.59
C ALA A 122 -19.77 -4.37 11.03
N ALA A 123 -19.12 -5.52 11.22
CA ALA A 123 -18.82 -6.05 12.55
C ALA A 123 -17.87 -5.13 13.34
N ALA A 124 -16.78 -4.66 12.72
CA ALA A 124 -15.84 -3.74 13.36
C ALA A 124 -16.48 -2.39 13.71
N ARG A 125 -17.34 -1.84 12.83
CA ARG A 125 -18.11 -0.62 13.12
C ARG A 125 -19.09 -0.83 14.27
N ARG A 126 -19.77 -1.99 14.33
CA ARG A 126 -20.68 -2.32 15.42
C ARG A 126 -19.94 -2.39 16.76
N VAL A 127 -18.80 -3.07 16.83
CA VAL A 127 -17.96 -3.13 18.05
C VAL A 127 -17.45 -1.75 18.45
N MET A 128 -17.02 -0.90 17.50
CA MET A 128 -16.62 0.48 17.82
C MET A 128 -17.78 1.30 18.40
N VAL A 129 -18.98 1.19 17.83
CA VAL A 129 -20.17 1.90 18.34
C VAL A 129 -20.56 1.38 19.72
N GLU A 130 -20.55 0.06 19.93
CA GLU A 130 -20.84 -0.58 21.22
C GLU A 130 -19.84 -0.13 22.30
N ASN A 131 -18.53 -0.16 22.00
CA ASN A 131 -17.50 0.29 22.93
C ASN A 131 -17.58 1.81 23.22
N ALA A 132 -17.92 2.62 22.21
CA ALA A 132 -18.12 4.06 22.39
C ALA A 132 -19.34 4.38 23.26
N MET A 133 -20.44 3.63 23.09
CA MET A 133 -21.64 3.77 23.93
C MET A 133 -21.38 3.38 25.39
N GLN A 134 -20.56 2.34 25.63
CA GLN A 134 -20.16 1.94 26.98
C GLN A 134 -19.35 3.04 27.69
N HIS A 135 -18.40 3.69 27.01
CA HIS A 135 -17.60 4.78 27.58
C HIS A 135 -18.41 6.06 27.87
N VAL A 136 -19.46 6.34 27.08
CA VAL A 136 -20.38 7.46 27.35
C VAL A 136 -21.25 7.16 28.58
N ALA A 137 -21.69 5.91 28.76
CA ALA A 137 -22.49 5.50 29.91
C ALA A 137 -21.69 5.53 31.23
N GLU A 138 -20.41 5.12 31.22
CA GLU A 138 -19.55 5.16 32.40
C GLU A 138 -19.23 6.58 32.88
N ARG A 139 -19.13 7.55 31.96
CA ARG A 139 -18.93 8.99 32.28
C ARG A 139 -20.17 9.71 32.78
N ALA A 140 -21.35 9.12 32.60
CA ALA A 140 -22.61 9.69 33.06
C ALA A 140 -22.96 9.34 34.52
N CYS A 141 -22.16 8.50 35.18
CA CYS A 141 -22.43 7.97 36.51
C CYS A 141 -21.32 8.27 37.54
N GLU A 142 -20.64 9.43 37.44
CA GLU A 142 -19.92 9.97 38.60
C GLU A 142 -20.91 10.79 39.45
N PRO A 143 -21.28 10.33 40.66
CA PRO A 143 -22.01 11.21 41.57
C PRO A 143 -21.06 12.35 41.95
N ALA A 144 -21.53 13.58 41.80
CA ALA A 144 -20.85 14.76 42.30
C ALA A 144 -20.61 14.59 43.81
N ALA A 145 -19.39 14.19 44.17
CA ALA A 145 -18.94 14.19 45.55
C ALA A 145 -18.77 15.65 45.97
N THR A 146 -19.81 16.17 46.62
CA THR A 146 -19.84 17.48 47.26
C THR A 146 -18.92 17.46 48.49
N LEU A 147 -18.10 18.51 48.56
CA LEU A 147 -17.26 19.04 49.66
C LEU A 147 -17.39 18.40 51.05
#